data_AF-A0A348PM37-F1
#
_entry.id   AF-A0A348PM37-F1
#
_cell.length_a   1.000
_cell.length_b   1.000
_cell.length_c   1.000
_cell.angle_alpha   90.00
_cell.angle_beta   90.00
_cell.angle_gamma   90.00
#
_symmetry.space_group_name_H-M   'P 1'
#
loop_
_entity.id
_entity.type
_entity.pdbx_description
1 polymer ?
#
loop_
_entity_poly.entity_id
_entity_poly.type
_entity_poly.pdbx_seq_one_letter_code
_entity_poly.pdbx_strand_id
1 'polypeptide(L)'
;MNVLTNHLKQARRRTNLSVKDMAFILQMDSSNLSKYELRKLYPTLRVALCYHILSKTPLEKFFIQELVESGDSLVERIKMLLEQIDTEDSSHKNLIRSESLGTLLSDLTKIDLTENGSHE
;
A
#
# COMPACT_ATOMS: atom_id res chain seq x y z
N MET A 1 8.70 -18.00 11.75
CA MET A 1 9.09 -16.72 11.10
C MET A 1 8.19 -16.54 9.89
N ASN A 2 7.30 -15.55 9.90
CA ASN A 2 6.49 -15.24 8.72
C ASN A 2 7.43 -14.64 7.67
N VAL A 3 7.81 -15.42 6.66
CA VAL A 3 8.63 -14.95 5.55
C VAL A 3 7.73 -14.08 4.68
N LEU A 4 7.50 -12.83 5.09
CA LEU A 4 6.75 -11.86 4.31
C LEU A 4 7.48 -11.72 2.96
N THR A 5 6.90 -12.30 1.93
CA THR A 5 7.58 -12.50 0.66
C THR A 5 7.94 -11.13 0.09
N ASN A 6 9.20 -10.91 -0.31
CA ASN A 6 9.58 -9.64 -0.93
C ASN A 6 8.97 -9.58 -2.33
N HIS A 7 7.92 -8.78 -2.52
CA HIS A 7 7.22 -8.67 -3.79
C HIS A 7 8.08 -8.07 -4.89
N LEU A 8 9.03 -7.18 -4.60
CA LEU A 8 10.00 -6.69 -5.60
C LEU A 8 10.88 -7.82 -6.12
N LYS A 9 11.53 -8.57 -5.22
CA LYS A 9 12.42 -9.68 -5.64
C LYS A 9 11.67 -10.73 -6.47
N GLN A 10 10.43 -11.04 -6.10
CA GLN A 10 9.57 -11.95 -6.87
C GLN A 10 9.18 -11.36 -8.23
N ALA A 11 8.75 -10.11 -8.26
CA ALA A 11 8.38 -9.39 -9.47
C ALA A 11 9.55 -9.37 -10.48
N ARG A 12 10.78 -9.10 -10.05
CA ARG A 12 11.95 -9.21 -10.92
C ARG A 12 12.21 -10.64 -11.37
N ARG A 13 12.09 -11.63 -10.48
CA ARG A 13 12.31 -13.04 -10.88
C ARG A 13 11.33 -13.49 -11.97
N ARG A 14 10.09 -12.99 -11.97
CA ARG A 14 9.10 -13.26 -13.03
C ARG A 14 9.48 -12.69 -14.39
N THR A 15 10.35 -11.67 -14.45
CA THR A 15 10.85 -11.11 -15.72
C THR A 15 12.12 -11.80 -16.21
N ASN A 16 12.65 -12.78 -15.48
CA ASN A 16 13.95 -13.43 -15.72
C ASN A 16 15.15 -12.46 -15.76
N LEU A 17 15.01 -11.24 -15.25
CA LEU A 17 16.08 -10.25 -15.20
C LEU A 17 16.97 -10.46 -13.97
N SER A 18 18.28 -10.29 -14.13
CA SER A 18 19.19 -10.20 -12.99
C SER A 18 18.99 -8.88 -12.24
N VAL A 19 19.52 -8.78 -11.01
CA VAL A 19 19.53 -7.51 -10.27
C VAL A 19 20.30 -6.44 -11.05
N LYS A 20 21.36 -6.82 -11.78
CA LYS A 20 22.15 -5.89 -12.59
C LYS A 20 21.35 -5.37 -13.79
N ASP A 21 20.63 -6.23 -14.49
CA ASP A 21 19.80 -5.82 -15.64
C ASP A 21 18.69 -4.86 -15.18
N MET A 22 18.00 -5.22 -14.10
CA MET A 22 16.95 -4.37 -13.54
C MET A 22 17.53 -3.02 -13.06
N ALA A 23 18.69 -3.02 -12.39
CA ALA A 23 19.34 -1.79 -11.95
C ALA A 23 19.77 -0.90 -13.13
N PHE A 24 20.28 -1.51 -14.21
CA PHE A 24 20.61 -0.81 -15.44
C PHE A 24 19.38 -0.13 -16.05
N ILE A 25 18.26 -0.86 -16.19
CA ILE A 25 16.99 -0.31 -16.72
C ILE A 25 16.46 0.83 -15.85
N LEU A 26 16.55 0.68 -14.52
CA LEU A 26 16.12 1.72 -13.56
C LEU A 26 17.12 2.89 -13.46
N GLN A 27 18.26 2.82 -14.15
CA GLN A 27 19.36 3.79 -14.08
C GLN A 27 19.80 4.03 -12.63
N MET A 28 20.10 2.95 -11.91
CA MET A 28 20.53 3.03 -10.51
C MET A 28 21.59 1.99 -10.15
N ASP A 29 22.20 2.17 -8.98
CA ASP A 29 23.18 1.20 -8.46
C ASP A 29 22.51 -0.12 -8.05
N SER A 30 23.11 -1.23 -8.49
CA SER A 30 22.62 -2.58 -8.20
C SER A 30 22.67 -2.96 -6.72
N SER A 31 23.56 -2.35 -5.93
CA SER A 31 23.63 -2.56 -4.48
C SER A 31 22.45 -1.88 -3.78
N ASN A 32 22.05 -0.69 -4.23
CA ASN A 32 20.83 -0.03 -3.74
C ASN A 32 19.58 -0.84 -4.10
N LEU A 33 19.49 -1.31 -5.35
CA LEU A 33 18.38 -2.17 -5.78
C LEU A 33 18.29 -3.46 -4.94
N SER A 34 19.44 -4.11 -4.70
CA SER A 34 19.54 -5.30 -3.85
C SER A 34 19.05 -5.02 -2.42
N LYS A 35 19.39 -3.85 -1.84
CA LYS A 35 18.89 -3.47 -0.51
C LYS A 35 17.37 -3.33 -0.47
N TYR A 36 16.73 -2.79 -1.51
CA TYR A 36 15.25 -2.75 -1.62
C TYR A 36 14.66 -4.17 -1.70
N GLU A 37 15.23 -5.04 -2.54
CA GLU A 37 14.81 -6.45 -2.66
C GLU A 37 15.08 -7.31 -1.42
N LEU A 38 15.90 -6.82 -0.49
CA LEU A 38 16.19 -7.46 0.79
C LEU A 38 15.47 -6.76 1.96
N ARG A 39 14.60 -5.77 1.68
CA ARG A 39 13.91 -4.94 2.69
C ARG A 39 14.86 -4.24 3.68
N LYS A 40 16.11 -4.01 3.27
CA LYS A 40 17.10 -3.24 4.04
C LYS A 40 16.95 -1.73 3.85
N LEU A 41 16.22 -1.33 2.82
CA LEU A 41 15.84 0.04 2.52
C LEU A 41 14.41 0.03 1.95
N TYR A 42 13.68 1.11 2.15
CA TYR A 42 12.40 1.32 1.50
C TYR A 42 12.61 1.73 0.04
N PRO A 43 11.93 1.05 -0.91
CA PRO A 43 11.97 1.45 -2.32
C PRO A 43 11.34 2.84 -2.48
N THR A 44 11.88 3.65 -3.39
CA THR A 44 11.23 4.89 -3.78
C THR A 44 10.00 4.61 -4.64
N LEU A 45 9.07 5.58 -4.73
CA LEU A 45 7.91 5.49 -5.62
C LEU A 45 8.32 5.15 -7.06
N ARG A 46 9.39 5.79 -7.56
CA ARG A 46 9.95 5.51 -8.89
C ARG A 46 10.32 4.03 -9.06
N VAL A 47 10.97 3.41 -8.07
CA VAL A 47 11.33 1.99 -8.13
C VAL A 47 10.08 1.13 -8.18
N ALA A 48 9.10 1.35 -7.31
CA ALA A 48 7.87 0.57 -7.29
C ALA A 48 7.08 0.68 -8.61
N LEU A 49 6.96 1.89 -9.18
CA LEU A 49 6.33 2.10 -10.47
C LEU A 49 7.06 1.38 -11.61
N CYS A 50 8.39 1.43 -11.65
CA CYS A 50 9.16 0.70 -12.65
C CYS A 50 8.97 -0.82 -12.52
N TYR A 51 8.95 -1.35 -11.29
CA TYR A 51 8.66 -2.77 -11.07
C TYR A 51 7.26 -3.15 -11.53
N HIS A 52 6.26 -2.32 -11.23
CA HIS A 52 4.90 -2.51 -11.71
C HIS A 52 4.84 -2.61 -13.24
N ILE A 53 5.43 -1.63 -13.93
CA ILE A 53 5.43 -1.55 -15.40
C ILE A 53 6.13 -2.75 -16.05
N LEU A 54 7.32 -3.11 -15.55
CA LEU A 54 8.19 -4.13 -16.14
C LEU A 54 7.75 -5.55 -15.82
N SER A 55 7.24 -5.80 -14.61
CA SER A 55 6.85 -7.14 -14.16
C SER A 55 5.37 -7.44 -14.29
N LYS A 56 4.54 -6.45 -14.61
CA LYS A 56 3.07 -6.53 -14.57
C LYS A 56 2.51 -6.94 -13.19
N THR A 57 3.32 -6.80 -12.14
CA THR A 57 2.87 -7.02 -10.77
C THR A 57 2.07 -5.80 -10.33
N PRO A 58 0.83 -5.97 -9.83
CA PRO A 58 0.02 -4.85 -9.35
C PRO A 58 0.73 -4.05 -8.26
N LEU A 59 0.54 -2.73 -8.24
CA LEU A 59 1.32 -1.81 -7.41
C LEU A 59 1.06 -2.07 -5.92
N GLU A 60 -0.18 -2.38 -5.58
CA GLU A 60 -0.66 -2.74 -4.24
C GLU A 60 0.11 -3.90 -3.64
N LYS A 61 0.57 -4.86 -4.45
CA LYS A 61 1.36 -5.99 -3.94
C LYS A 61 2.72 -5.57 -3.38
N PHE A 62 3.26 -4.43 -3.82
CA PHE A 62 4.53 -3.92 -3.26
C PHE A 62 4.36 -3.22 -1.92
N PHE A 63 3.14 -2.83 -1.57
CA PHE A 63 2.83 -1.99 -0.42
C PHE A 63 1.71 -2.57 0.44
N ILE A 64 1.43 -3.87 0.33
CA ILE A 64 0.24 -4.47 0.98
C ILE A 64 0.25 -4.25 2.49
N GLN A 65 1.42 -4.33 3.11
CA GLN A 65 1.56 -4.09 4.55
C GLN A 65 1.30 -2.62 4.88
N GLU A 66 1.93 -1.70 4.16
CA GLU A 66 1.75 -0.26 4.33
C GLU A 66 0.31 0.18 4.02
N LEU A 67 -0.37 -0.47 3.07
CA LEU A 67 -1.76 -0.23 2.72
C LEU A 67 -2.70 -0.65 3.86
N VAL A 68 -2.48 -1.84 4.44
CA VAL A 68 -3.26 -2.32 5.60
C VAL A 68 -3.04 -1.42 6.80
N GLU A 69 -1.77 -1.16 7.17
CA GLU A 69 -1.43 -0.29 8.30
C GLU A 69 -1.97 1.14 8.13
N SER A 70 -1.94 1.68 6.91
CA SER A 70 -2.53 2.97 6.60
C SER A 70 -4.05 2.94 6.67
N GLY A 71 -4.68 1.87 6.18
CA GLY A 71 -6.13 1.66 6.24
C GLY A 71 -6.64 1.66 7.67
N ASP A 72 -6.02 0.87 8.55
CA ASP A 72 -6.35 0.80 9.97
C ASP A 72 -6.21 2.18 10.64
N SER A 73 -5.10 2.88 10.38
CA SER A 73 -4.84 4.22 10.90
C SER A 73 -5.87 5.24 10.43
N LEU A 74 -6.32 5.16 9.17
CA LEU A 74 -7.37 6.03 8.63
C LEU A 74 -8.73 5.75 9.28
N VAL A 75 -9.09 4.47 9.44
CA VAL A 75 -10.33 4.05 10.11
C VAL A 75 -10.39 4.62 11.53
N GLU A 76 -9.33 4.45 12.32
CA GLU A 76 -9.30 4.95 13.70
C GLU A 76 -9.39 6.48 13.77
N ARG A 77 -8.69 7.20 12.88
CA ARG A 77 -8.77 8.66 12.83
C ARG A 77 -10.14 9.17 12.42
N ILE A 78 -10.83 8.48 11.51
CA ILE A 78 -12.20 8.83 11.12
C ILE A 78 -13.16 8.63 12.29
N LYS A 79 -13.04 7.53 13.05
CA LYS A 79 -13.85 7.31 14.27
C LYS A 79 -13.62 8.42 15.30
N MET A 80 -12.36 8.76 15.58
CA MET A 80 -12.03 9.85 16.50
C MET A 80 -12.62 11.20 16.03
N LEU A 81 -12.61 11.47 14.73
CA LEU A 81 -13.17 12.71 14.19
C LEU A 81 -14.70 12.72 14.24
N LEU A 82 -15.36 11.57 14.07
CA LEU A 82 -16.81 11.43 14.26
C LEU A 82 -17.19 11.69 15.72
N GLU A 83 -16.46 11.12 16.68
CA GLU A 83 -16.67 11.38 18.12
C GLU A 83 -16.49 12.86 18.46
N GLN A 84 -15.48 13.53 17.89
CA GLN A 84 -15.29 14.96 18.08
C GLN A 84 -16.49 15.77 17.57
N ILE A 85 -16.98 15.46 16.36
CA ILE A 85 -18.13 16.16 15.76
C ILE A 85 -19.41 15.92 16.58
N ASP A 86 -19.57 14.74 17.19
CA ASP A 86 -20.72 14.44 18.06
C ASP A 86 -20.75 15.30 19.34
N THR A 87 -19.58 15.80 19.77
CA THR A 87 -19.47 16.76 20.89
C THR A 87 -19.62 18.22 20.47
N GLU A 88 -19.65 18.53 19.17
CA GLU A 88 -19.86 19.87 18.62
C GLU A 88 -21.38 20.22 18.52
N ASP A 89 -21.70 21.41 18.01
CA ASP A 89 -23.09 21.79 17.75
C ASP A 89 -23.67 21.05 16.54
N SER A 90 -24.97 20.80 16.55
CA SER A 90 -25.70 20.14 15.44
C SER A 90 -25.94 21.08 14.25
N SER A 91 -24.97 21.95 13.94
CA SER A 91 -25.03 22.81 12.78
C SER A 91 -25.16 21.96 11.51
N HIS A 92 -25.84 22.50 10.50
CA HIS A 92 -25.99 21.83 9.21
C HIS A 92 -24.64 21.41 8.60
N LYS A 93 -23.59 22.23 8.83
CA LYS A 93 -22.21 21.93 8.44
C LYS A 93 -21.67 20.66 9.12
N ASN A 94 -21.91 20.49 10.41
CA ASN A 94 -21.43 19.33 11.17
C ASN A 94 -22.20 18.05 10.82
N LEU A 95 -23.49 18.16 10.53
CA LEU A 95 -24.28 17.04 10.00
C LEU A 95 -23.71 16.52 8.67
N ILE A 96 -23.42 17.41 7.71
CA ILE A 96 -22.81 17.04 6.41
C ILE A 96 -21.43 16.39 6.60
N ARG A 97 -20.61 16.94 7.51
CA ARG A 97 -19.29 16.38 7.83
C ARG A 97 -19.41 14.96 8.38
N SER A 98 -20.32 14.75 9.33
CA SER A 98 -20.56 13.43 9.94
C SER A 98 -21.03 12.41 8.90
N GLU A 99 -21.97 12.79 8.02
CA GLU A 99 -22.44 11.92 6.94
C GLU A 99 -21.31 11.54 5.96
N SER A 100 -20.49 12.51 5.58
CA SER A 100 -19.34 12.29 4.68
C SER A 100 -18.33 11.33 5.31
N LEU A 101 -18.01 11.51 6.59
CA LEU A 101 -17.08 10.64 7.33
C LEU A 101 -17.65 9.23 7.55
N GLY A 102 -18.95 9.11 7.81
CA GLY A 102 -19.63 7.82 7.91
C GLY A 102 -19.58 7.03 6.60
N THR A 103 -19.72 7.71 5.45
CA THR A 103 -19.56 7.09 4.12
C THR A 103 -18.13 6.59 3.91
N LEU A 104 -17.13 7.42 4.20
CA LEU A 104 -15.71 7.03 4.09
C LEU A 104 -15.36 5.84 4.99
N LEU A 105 -15.85 5.83 6.23
CA LEU A 105 -15.66 4.71 7.16
C LEU A 105 -16.29 3.42 6.63
N SER A 106 -17.50 3.50 6.08
CA SER A 106 -18.19 2.37 5.45
C SER A 106 -17.39 1.80 4.28
N ASP A 107 -16.81 2.65 3.44
CA ASP A 107 -16.06 2.20 2.28
C ASP A 107 -14.70 1.60 2.66
N LEU A 108 -13.99 2.20 3.62
CA LEU A 108 -12.71 1.66 4.10
C LEU A 108 -12.87 0.31 4.80
N THR A 109 -13.94 0.10 5.56
CA THR A 109 -14.20 -1.17 6.25
C THR A 109 -14.65 -2.29 5.31
N LYS A 110 -15.13 -1.97 4.10
CA LYS A 110 -15.44 -2.97 3.05
C LYS A 110 -14.19 -3.45 2.30
N ILE A 111 -13.09 -2.71 2.33
CA ILE A 111 -11.84 -3.07 1.62
C ILE A 111 -11.16 -4.31 2.26
N ASP A 112 -11.53 -4.66 3.49
CA ASP A 112 -10.82 -5.66 4.32
C ASP A 112 -11.14 -7.14 4.01
N LEU A 113 -11.76 -7.49 2.86
CA LEU A 113 -12.22 -8.87 2.58
C LEU A 113 -11.95 -9.45 1.18
N THR A 114 -11.14 -8.82 0.31
CA THR A 114 -10.97 -9.33 -1.08
C THR A 114 -9.60 -9.85 -1.51
N GLU A 115 -8.62 -10.06 -0.62
CA GLU A 115 -7.38 -10.78 -0.99
C GLU A 115 -7.07 -11.99 -0.08
N ASN A 116 -8.04 -12.91 0.05
CA ASN A 116 -7.79 -14.34 0.33
C ASN A 116 -8.21 -15.21 -0.88
N GLY A 117 -8.04 -14.70 -2.10
CA GLY A 117 -8.20 -15.45 -3.34
C GLY A 117 -6.93 -16.19 -3.71
N SER A 118 -6.79 -17.41 -3.20
CA SER A 118 -5.93 -18.44 -3.80
C SER A 118 -6.55 -18.91 -5.13
N HIS A 119 -5.70 -19.51 -5.99
CA HIS A 119 -5.94 -20.06 -7.35
C HIS A 119 -5.70 -19.02 -8.45
N GLU A 120 -4.69 -19.12 -9.32
CA GLU A 120 -4.00 -20.29 -9.92
C GLU A 120 -2.46 -20.18 -9.90
#